data_AF-A0A1I8AL78-F1
#
_entry.id   AF-A0A1I8AL78-F1
#
_cell.length_a   1.000
_cell.length_b   1.000
_cell.length_c   1.000
_cell.angle_alpha   90.00
_cell.angle_beta   90.00
_cell.angle_gamma   90.00
#
_symmetry.space_group_name_H-M   'P 1'
#
loop_
_entity.id
_entity.type
_entity.pdbx_description
1 polymer ?
#
loop_
_entity_poly.entity_id
_entity_poly.type
_entity_poly.pdbx_seq_one_letter_code
_entity_poly.pdbx_strand_id
1 'polypeptide(L)'
;MQLPTILLVLASSSLATVSATTEWFGDLRAHLNPPRAPAFYDVTYDDADCPQGLHSDAIPDYVYFGAMMSTMTVDDHSECLQQCVQLPKCKAVNFFEPMTYQEKGFCELLTESQFDNPSLMRPFRKATYYEKIRCRDSEDSSDAALKATVNRAPVTSTKEELSILKKLSDKVAEFNLKFRSR
;
A
#
# COMPACT_ATOMS: atom_id res chain seq x y z
N MET A 1 -7.06 -20.88 -78.80
CA MET A 1 -6.17 -21.83 -78.08
C MET A 1 -4.98 -21.00 -77.60
N GLN A 2 -5.10 -20.21 -76.52
CA GLN A 2 -4.83 -20.54 -75.09
C GLN A 2 -3.47 -21.24 -74.92
N LEU A 3 -2.49 -20.76 -74.14
CA LEU A 3 -2.54 -20.11 -72.81
C LEU A 3 -1.44 -19.01 -72.65
N PRO A 4 -1.61 -18.03 -71.74
CA PRO A 4 -0.48 -17.37 -71.10
C PRO A 4 -0.09 -18.09 -69.80
N THR A 5 1.21 -18.32 -69.63
CA THR A 5 1.84 -18.86 -68.43
C THR A 5 1.71 -17.86 -67.28
N ILE A 6 0.80 -18.12 -66.34
CA ILE A 6 0.69 -17.34 -65.09
C ILE A 6 1.59 -17.99 -64.04
N LEU A 7 2.62 -17.26 -63.66
CA LEU A 7 3.53 -17.57 -62.56
C LEU A 7 2.76 -17.47 -61.23
N LEU A 8 2.37 -18.60 -60.65
CA LEU A 8 1.81 -18.67 -59.30
C LEU A 8 2.97 -18.61 -58.29
N VAL A 9 3.32 -17.40 -57.85
CA VAL A 9 4.17 -17.20 -56.68
C VAL A 9 3.32 -17.51 -55.45
N LEU A 10 3.41 -18.74 -54.96
CA LEU A 10 2.88 -19.14 -53.65
C LEU A 10 3.68 -18.41 -52.57
N ALA A 11 3.20 -17.25 -52.18
CA ALA A 11 3.63 -16.58 -50.95
C ALA A 11 3.16 -17.43 -49.77
N SER A 12 4.03 -18.31 -49.30
CA SER A 12 3.90 -19.00 -48.03
C SER A 12 3.99 -17.97 -46.90
N SER A 13 2.86 -17.36 -46.57
CA SER A 13 2.69 -16.54 -45.38
C SER A 13 2.71 -17.44 -44.15
N SER A 14 3.90 -17.68 -43.62
CA SER A 14 4.09 -18.22 -42.29
C SER A 14 3.47 -17.25 -41.27
N LEU A 15 2.25 -17.54 -40.84
CA LEU A 15 1.61 -16.86 -39.72
C LEU A 15 2.44 -17.17 -38.47
N ALA A 16 3.32 -16.25 -38.09
CA ALA A 16 3.99 -16.29 -36.81
C ALA A 16 2.94 -16.10 -35.71
N THR A 17 2.54 -17.20 -35.06
CA THR A 17 1.74 -17.14 -33.84
C THR A 17 2.65 -16.62 -32.73
N VAL A 18 2.61 -15.30 -32.51
CA VAL A 18 3.22 -14.68 -31.34
C VAL A 18 2.33 -15.00 -30.14
N SER A 19 2.72 -16.01 -29.37
CA SER A 19 2.12 -16.25 -28.06
C SER A 19 2.68 -15.18 -27.12
N ALA A 20 1.94 -14.08 -26.95
CA ALA A 20 2.26 -13.10 -25.93
C ALA A 20 1.99 -13.75 -24.57
N THR A 21 3.03 -14.29 -23.92
CA THR A 21 2.96 -14.45 -22.48
C THR A 21 3.00 -13.04 -21.92
N THR A 22 1.87 -12.54 -21.43
CA THR A 22 1.85 -11.31 -20.62
C THR A 22 2.43 -11.65 -19.26
N GLU A 23 3.71 -12.04 -19.25
CA GLU A 23 4.52 -12.10 -18.06
C GLU A 23 4.94 -10.66 -17.80
N TRP A 24 4.20 -10.01 -16.91
CA TRP A 24 4.49 -8.67 -16.41
C TRP A 24 5.79 -8.74 -15.59
N PHE A 25 6.93 -8.77 -16.27
CA PHE A 25 8.24 -8.70 -15.65
C PHE A 25 8.43 -7.28 -15.10
N GLY A 26 8.08 -7.11 -13.82
CA GLY A 26 8.30 -5.88 -13.09
C GLY A 26 9.75 -5.43 -13.19
N ASP A 27 9.95 -4.13 -13.40
CA ASP A 27 11.28 -3.50 -13.47
C ASP A 27 12.09 -3.81 -12.22
N LEU A 28 13.14 -4.64 -12.33
CA LEU A 28 14.03 -5.03 -11.23
C LEU A 28 14.56 -3.83 -10.42
N ARG A 29 14.61 -2.61 -11.00
CA ARG A 29 15.14 -1.41 -10.35
C ARG A 29 14.16 -0.62 -9.51
N ALA A 30 12.86 -0.83 -9.61
CA ALA A 30 11.91 0.03 -8.90
C ALA A 30 11.93 -0.06 -7.35
N HIS A 31 12.66 -1.01 -6.75
CA HIS A 31 13.02 -0.99 -5.33
C HIS A 31 13.88 0.24 -4.95
N LEU A 32 14.52 0.87 -5.95
CA LEU A 32 15.32 2.08 -5.81
C LEU A 32 14.46 3.36 -5.82
N ASN A 33 13.14 3.25 -6.01
CA ASN A 33 12.21 4.38 -6.04
C ASN A 33 11.22 4.28 -4.87
N PRO A 34 11.64 4.69 -3.65
CA PRO A 34 10.78 4.62 -2.47
C PRO A 34 9.51 5.46 -2.65
N PRO A 35 8.40 5.11 -1.96
CA PRO A 35 7.17 5.89 -1.94
C PRO A 35 7.43 7.39 -1.76
N ARG A 36 7.00 8.17 -2.76
CA ARG A 36 7.09 9.64 -2.71
C ARG A 36 6.08 10.23 -1.73
N ALA A 37 4.93 9.57 -1.58
CA ALA A 37 3.92 9.90 -0.61
C ALA A 37 4.06 8.97 0.61
N PRO A 38 3.98 9.50 1.84
CA PRO A 38 3.91 8.66 3.02
C PRO A 38 2.57 7.91 3.06
N ALA A 39 2.56 6.76 3.74
CA ALA A 39 1.31 6.07 4.03
C ALA A 39 0.39 6.99 4.85
N PHE A 40 -0.90 6.99 4.53
CA PHE A 40 -1.92 7.68 5.30
C PHE A 40 -2.97 6.68 5.81
N TYR A 41 -3.65 7.04 6.90
CA TYR A 41 -4.71 6.21 7.44
C TYR A 41 -6.00 6.41 6.66
N ASP A 42 -6.53 5.31 6.12
CA ASP A 42 -7.82 5.27 5.47
C ASP A 42 -8.84 4.55 6.35
N VAL A 43 -9.97 5.22 6.57
CA VAL A 43 -11.06 4.73 7.44
C VAL A 43 -12.36 4.79 6.67
N THR A 44 -12.92 3.61 6.39
CA THR A 44 -14.20 3.46 5.69
C THR A 44 -15.25 2.98 6.67
N TYR A 45 -16.41 3.64 6.70
CA TYR A 45 -17.55 3.23 7.52
C TYR A 45 -18.50 2.46 6.63
N ASP A 46 -18.58 1.14 6.85
CA ASP A 46 -19.56 0.29 6.20
C ASP A 46 -20.23 -0.60 7.25
N ASP A 47 -21.54 -0.74 7.13
CA ASP A 47 -22.39 -1.52 8.04
C ASP A 47 -22.26 -3.04 7.79
N ALA A 48 -21.56 -3.46 6.73
CA ALA A 48 -21.62 -4.84 6.24
C ALA A 48 -20.78 -5.88 7.03
N ASP A 49 -19.70 -5.50 7.72
CA ASP A 49 -18.87 -6.46 8.51
C ASP A 49 -18.09 -5.81 9.67
N CYS A 50 -17.68 -4.54 9.52
CA CYS A 50 -16.95 -3.79 10.55
C CYS A 50 -17.81 -2.64 11.09
N PRO A 51 -18.63 -2.83 12.14
CA PRO A 51 -19.59 -1.82 12.62
C PRO A 51 -18.95 -0.53 13.16
N GLN A 52 -17.66 -0.56 13.49
CA GLN A 52 -16.88 0.60 13.96
C GLN A 52 -16.04 1.25 12.85
N GLY A 53 -16.20 0.78 11.61
CA GLY A 53 -15.37 1.14 10.46
C GLY A 53 -14.20 0.18 10.26
N LEU A 54 -13.72 0.16 9.02
CA LEU A 54 -12.55 -0.58 8.58
C LEU A 54 -11.36 0.39 8.49
N HIS A 55 -10.20 -0.08 8.94
CA HIS A 55 -8.98 0.69 9.03
C HIS A 55 -7.89 0.08 8.17
N SER A 56 -7.17 0.91 7.42
CA SER A 56 -6.01 0.49 6.62
C SER A 56 -4.98 1.62 6.47
N ASP A 57 -3.74 1.24 6.19
CA ASP A 57 -2.68 2.17 5.78
C ASP A 57 -2.61 2.17 4.25
N ALA A 58 -2.78 3.35 3.63
CA ALA A 58 -2.84 3.52 2.18
C ALA A 58 -1.59 4.24 1.66
N ILE A 59 -0.98 3.69 0.61
CA ILE A 59 0.15 4.27 -0.12
C ILE A 59 -0.31 4.56 -1.56
N PRO A 60 -0.60 5.82 -1.89
CA PRO A 60 -1.11 6.18 -3.22
C PRO A 60 0.01 6.12 -4.28
N ASP A 61 -0.39 5.91 -5.53
CA ASP A 61 0.47 5.75 -6.70
C ASP A 61 1.49 4.61 -6.58
N TYR A 62 1.17 3.56 -5.82
CA TYR A 62 2.02 2.39 -5.62
C TYR A 62 1.22 1.09 -5.70
N VAL A 63 1.91 0.04 -6.17
CA VAL A 63 1.41 -1.32 -6.29
C VAL A 63 2.49 -2.28 -5.81
N TYR A 64 2.07 -3.35 -5.15
CA TYR A 64 2.92 -4.45 -4.71
C TYR A 64 2.80 -5.65 -5.65
N PHE A 65 3.90 -6.03 -6.30
CA PHE A 65 3.95 -7.13 -7.26
C PHE A 65 4.44 -8.44 -6.63
N GLY A 66 3.71 -8.93 -5.62
CA GLY A 66 4.02 -10.21 -4.96
C GLY A 66 2.95 -11.27 -5.14
N ALA A 67 2.94 -12.27 -4.25
CA ALA A 67 2.04 -13.42 -4.35
C ALA A 67 0.57 -13.03 -4.10
N MET A 68 -0.19 -13.03 -5.20
CA MET A 68 -1.61 -12.74 -5.25
C MET A 68 -2.46 -13.97 -4.88
N MET A 69 -3.51 -13.76 -4.08
CA MET A 69 -4.47 -14.83 -3.77
C MET A 69 -5.71 -14.81 -4.65
N SER A 70 -6.20 -13.62 -5.00
CA SER A 70 -7.47 -13.44 -5.69
C SER A 70 -7.52 -12.06 -6.34
N THR A 71 -8.32 -11.97 -7.39
CA THR A 71 -8.65 -10.70 -8.05
C THR A 71 -10.14 -10.57 -8.26
N MET A 72 -10.60 -9.33 -8.31
CA MET A 72 -12.00 -9.01 -8.52
C MET A 72 -12.16 -7.59 -9.04
N THR A 73 -13.27 -7.36 -9.73
CA THR A 73 -13.72 -6.04 -10.15
C THR A 73 -14.63 -5.47 -9.09
N VAL A 74 -14.35 -4.27 -8.61
CA VAL A 74 -15.08 -3.64 -7.51
C VAL A 74 -15.55 -2.26 -7.92
N ASP A 75 -16.61 -1.77 -7.28
CA ASP A 75 -17.07 -0.39 -7.53
C ASP A 75 -16.19 0.62 -6.80
N ASP A 76 -15.68 0.25 -5.63
CA ASP A 76 -14.82 1.09 -4.80
C ASP A 76 -13.77 0.28 -4.02
N HIS A 77 -12.71 0.94 -3.56
CA HIS A 77 -11.66 0.35 -2.74
C HIS A 77 -12.18 -0.19 -1.39
N SER A 78 -13.30 0.30 -0.88
CA SER A 78 -13.90 -0.23 0.36
C SER A 78 -14.28 -1.72 0.24
N GLU A 79 -14.85 -2.14 -0.89
CA GLU A 79 -15.22 -3.53 -1.18
C GLU A 79 -13.99 -4.46 -1.19
N CYS A 80 -12.88 -3.97 -1.77
CA CYS A 80 -11.59 -4.65 -1.71
C CYS A 80 -11.15 -4.98 -0.29
N LEU A 81 -11.23 -3.98 0.59
CA LEU A 81 -10.75 -4.10 1.95
C LEU A 81 -11.63 -5.02 2.78
N GLN A 82 -12.95 -4.99 2.58
CA GLN A 82 -13.89 -5.91 3.23
C GLN A 82 -13.58 -7.37 2.89
N GLN A 83 -13.41 -7.67 1.61
CA GLN A 83 -13.05 -9.01 1.15
C GLN A 83 -11.71 -9.47 1.72
N CYS A 84 -10.75 -8.55 1.89
CA CYS A 84 -9.49 -8.86 2.54
C CYS A 84 -9.68 -9.23 4.02
N VAL A 85 -10.51 -8.50 4.77
CA VAL A 85 -10.75 -8.76 6.20
C VAL A 85 -11.41 -10.12 6.43
N GLN A 86 -12.27 -10.56 5.51
CA GLN A 86 -12.90 -11.89 5.58
C GLN A 86 -11.88 -13.03 5.38
N LEU A 87 -10.71 -12.75 4.81
CA LEU A 87 -9.70 -13.73 4.47
C LEU A 87 -8.49 -13.62 5.41
N PRO A 88 -8.25 -14.58 6.32
CA PRO A 88 -7.17 -14.48 7.31
C PRO A 88 -5.76 -14.53 6.71
N LYS A 89 -5.62 -14.92 5.45
CA LYS A 89 -4.35 -14.92 4.71
C LYS A 89 -4.08 -13.62 3.96
N CYS A 90 -5.05 -12.72 3.89
CA CYS A 90 -4.91 -11.44 3.23
C CYS A 90 -4.13 -10.47 4.11
N LYS A 91 -2.97 -10.04 3.62
CA LYS A 91 -2.09 -9.09 4.31
C LYS A 91 -2.19 -7.68 3.74
N ALA A 92 -2.43 -7.58 2.44
CA ALA A 92 -2.43 -6.32 1.70
C ALA A 92 -3.30 -6.41 0.45
N VAL A 93 -3.60 -5.25 -0.14
CA VAL A 93 -4.43 -5.13 -1.34
C VAL A 93 -3.84 -4.09 -2.30
N ASN A 94 -3.86 -4.39 -3.60
CA ASN A 94 -3.72 -3.36 -4.64
C ASN A 94 -5.11 -3.00 -5.16
N PHE A 95 -5.44 -1.72 -5.15
CA PHE A 95 -6.63 -1.20 -5.83
C PHE A 95 -6.20 -0.36 -7.02
N PHE A 96 -6.79 -0.63 -8.18
CA PHE A 96 -6.58 0.11 -9.41
C PHE A 96 -7.85 0.89 -9.73
N GLU A 97 -7.69 2.21 -9.88
CA GLU A 97 -8.82 3.07 -10.20
C GLU A 97 -9.40 2.73 -11.58
N PRO A 98 -10.72 2.92 -11.79
CA PRO A 98 -11.36 2.72 -13.08
C PRO A 98 -10.65 3.53 -14.19
N MET A 99 -10.39 2.85 -15.31
CA MET A 99 -9.86 3.49 -16.52
C MET A 99 -10.99 4.17 -17.30
N THR A 100 -10.67 5.07 -18.24
CA THR A 100 -11.67 5.87 -18.99
C THR A 100 -12.76 5.05 -19.70
N TYR A 101 -12.52 3.75 -19.95
CA TYR A 101 -13.47 2.83 -20.61
C TYR A 101 -14.00 1.72 -19.68
N GLN A 102 -13.56 1.69 -18.43
CA GLN A 102 -14.00 0.72 -17.43
C GLN A 102 -14.62 1.49 -16.27
N GLU A 103 -15.91 1.26 -16.02
CA GLU A 103 -16.64 1.98 -14.96
C GLU A 103 -16.24 1.49 -13.56
N LYS A 104 -15.72 0.26 -13.45
CA LYS A 104 -15.32 -0.39 -12.21
C LYS A 104 -13.82 -0.37 -12.00
N GLY A 105 -13.40 -0.30 -10.74
CA GLY A 105 -12.02 -0.52 -10.33
C GLY A 105 -11.65 -2.00 -10.37
N PHE A 106 -10.35 -2.27 -10.25
CA PHE A 106 -9.82 -3.62 -10.17
C PHE A 106 -9.05 -3.83 -8.87
N CYS A 107 -9.21 -4.99 -8.27
CA CYS A 107 -8.69 -5.34 -6.97
C CYS A 107 -7.79 -6.56 -7.04
N GLU A 108 -6.66 -6.52 -6.35
CA GLU A 108 -5.79 -7.68 -6.15
C GLU A 108 -5.54 -7.89 -4.65
N LEU A 109 -5.98 -9.02 -4.12
CA LEU A 109 -5.71 -9.43 -2.74
C LEU A 109 -4.36 -10.14 -2.66
N LEU A 110 -3.54 -9.79 -1.67
CA LEU A 110 -2.14 -10.22 -1.56
C LEU A 110 -1.88 -11.01 -0.28
N THR A 111 -1.11 -12.10 -0.40
CA THR A 111 -0.65 -12.91 0.74
C THR A 111 0.62 -12.39 1.39
N GLU A 112 1.22 -11.37 0.77
CA GLU A 112 2.48 -10.75 1.12
C GLU A 112 2.29 -9.24 1.26
N SER A 113 3.18 -8.62 2.03
CA SER A 113 3.22 -7.19 2.32
C SER A 113 4.54 -6.56 1.86
N GLN A 114 4.59 -5.23 1.86
CA GLN A 114 5.85 -4.51 1.60
C GLN A 114 6.98 -4.86 2.58
N PHE A 115 6.66 -5.38 3.77
CA PHE A 115 7.66 -5.81 4.75
C PHE A 115 8.24 -7.19 4.43
N ASP A 116 7.50 -8.05 3.72
CA ASP A 116 7.99 -9.37 3.30
C ASP A 116 9.07 -9.20 2.21
N ASN A 117 8.82 -8.30 1.25
CA ASN A 117 9.82 -7.93 0.24
C ASN A 117 9.60 -6.51 -0.29
N PRO A 118 10.26 -5.48 0.26
CA PRO A 118 10.05 -4.09 -0.16
C PRO A 118 10.49 -3.83 -1.61
N SER A 119 11.28 -4.74 -2.20
CA SER A 119 11.73 -4.61 -3.58
C SER A 119 10.62 -4.81 -4.61
N LEU A 120 9.47 -5.34 -4.19
CA LEU A 120 8.31 -5.58 -5.04
C LEU A 120 7.31 -4.41 -5.05
N MET A 121 7.53 -3.38 -4.22
CA MET A 121 6.79 -2.13 -4.30
C MET A 121 7.23 -1.30 -5.51
N ARG A 122 6.26 -0.85 -6.31
CA ARG A 122 6.52 -0.11 -7.55
C ARG A 122 5.59 1.09 -7.67
N PRO A 123 6.08 2.24 -8.17
CA PRO A 123 5.21 3.34 -8.53
C PRO A 123 4.26 2.91 -9.67
N PHE A 124 2.97 3.13 -9.50
CA PHE A 124 1.96 2.86 -10.51
C PHE A 124 0.86 3.92 -10.40
N ARG A 125 0.70 4.74 -11.44
CA ARG A 125 -0.31 5.81 -11.42
C ARG A 125 -1.70 5.23 -11.40
N LYS A 126 -2.61 5.89 -10.67
CA LYS A 126 -4.02 5.46 -10.54
C LYS A 126 -4.17 4.10 -9.86
N ALA A 127 -3.28 3.82 -8.92
CA ALA A 127 -3.41 2.67 -8.05
C ALA A 127 -2.99 3.03 -6.63
N THR A 128 -3.59 2.36 -5.68
CA THR A 128 -3.32 2.55 -4.25
C THR A 128 -3.05 1.20 -3.63
N TYR A 129 -1.93 1.10 -2.91
CA TYR A 129 -1.57 -0.06 -2.11
C TYR A 129 -2.11 0.13 -0.69
N TYR A 130 -2.79 -0.88 -0.17
CA TYR A 130 -3.36 -0.90 1.17
C TYR A 130 -2.73 -2.00 2.01
N GLU A 131 -2.38 -1.71 3.25
CA GLU A 131 -1.86 -2.67 4.23
C GLU A 131 -2.46 -2.44 5.63
N LYS A 132 -2.11 -3.33 6.58
CA LYS A 132 -2.61 -3.30 7.97
C LYS A 132 -4.14 -3.21 8.07
N ILE A 133 -4.81 -3.91 7.16
CA ILE A 133 -6.26 -3.89 7.01
C ILE A 133 -6.89 -4.64 8.18
N ARG A 134 -7.75 -3.96 8.95
CA ARG A 134 -8.43 -4.54 10.11
C ARG A 134 -9.74 -3.80 10.41
N CYS A 135 -10.71 -4.49 10.99
CA CYS A 135 -11.84 -3.79 11.61
C CYS A 135 -11.33 -2.95 12.78
N ARG A 136 -11.91 -1.77 12.99
CA ARG A 136 -11.57 -0.94 14.12
C ARG A 136 -12.15 -1.54 15.40
N ASP A 137 -11.32 -1.69 16.41
CA ASP A 137 -11.78 -2.04 17.75
C ASP A 137 -12.28 -0.78 18.47
N SER A 138 -13.23 -0.93 19.39
CA SER A 138 -13.81 0.19 20.15
C SER A 138 -12.78 1.03 20.91
N GLU A 139 -11.58 0.50 21.16
CA GLU A 139 -10.49 1.14 21.91
C GLU A 139 -9.62 2.09 21.06
N ASP A 140 -9.52 1.86 19.74
CA ASP A 140 -8.74 2.72 18.81
C ASP A 140 -9.46 4.07 18.52
N SER A 141 -10.72 4.18 18.92
CA SER A 141 -11.56 5.38 18.73
C SER A 141 -11.15 6.55 19.63
N SER A 142 -10.46 6.29 20.74
CA SER A 142 -10.02 7.32 21.69
C SER A 142 -8.74 8.06 21.27
N ASP A 143 -7.88 7.45 20.45
CA ASP A 143 -6.55 8.01 20.15
C ASP A 143 -6.57 9.04 19.01
N ALA A 144 -7.57 9.00 18.13
CA ALA A 144 -7.77 10.01 17.09
C ALA A 144 -8.39 11.31 17.65
N ALA A 145 -9.17 11.24 18.72
CA ALA A 145 -9.78 12.41 19.36
C ALA A 145 -8.83 13.15 20.32
N LEU A 146 -7.76 12.50 20.79
CA LEU A 146 -6.82 13.07 21.77
C LEU A 146 -5.69 13.90 21.16
N LYS A 147 -5.52 13.94 19.83
CA LYS A 147 -4.48 14.78 19.18
C LYS A 147 -4.93 16.20 18.81
N ALA A 148 -6.20 16.56 19.01
CA ALA A 148 -6.71 17.91 18.79
C ALA A 148 -6.81 18.78 20.06
N THR A 149 -6.52 18.21 21.25
CA THR A 149 -6.60 18.96 22.52
C THR A 149 -5.22 19.08 23.16
N VAL A 150 -4.35 19.88 22.55
CA VAL A 150 -3.23 20.48 23.29
C VAL A 150 -3.82 21.45 24.30
N ASN A 151 -4.03 20.98 25.54
CA ASN A 151 -3.43 21.59 26.73
C ASN A 151 -3.95 20.90 28.00
N ARG A 152 -2.98 20.53 28.85
CA ARG A 152 -3.10 20.12 30.26
C ARG A 152 -3.17 18.62 30.52
N ALA A 153 -1.98 18.01 30.57
CA ALA A 153 -1.75 16.79 31.34
C ALA A 153 -2.13 17.00 32.83
N PRO A 154 -2.44 15.91 33.54
CA PRO A 154 -1.40 15.42 34.45
C PRO A 154 -1.14 13.93 34.23
N VAL A 155 0.03 13.64 33.66
CA VAL A 155 0.62 12.31 33.66
C VAL A 155 1.11 12.04 35.09
N THR A 156 0.59 11.00 35.71
CA THR A 156 1.16 10.37 36.90
C THR A 156 2.50 9.74 36.52
N SER A 157 3.55 10.56 36.47
CA SER A 157 4.92 10.11 36.33
C SER A 157 5.45 9.74 37.71
N THR A 158 5.86 8.48 37.87
CA THR A 158 6.50 7.97 39.07
C THR A 158 7.75 8.81 39.38
N LYS A 159 7.92 9.20 40.65
CA LYS A 159 9.03 10.07 41.14
C LYS A 159 10.43 9.65 40.68
N GLU A 160 10.64 8.37 40.38
CA GLU A 160 11.92 7.85 39.89
C GLU A 160 12.26 8.33 38.46
N GLU A 161 11.30 8.33 37.53
CA GLU A 161 11.53 8.77 36.15
C GLU A 161 11.87 10.27 36.07
N LEU A 162 11.18 11.10 36.85
CA LEU A 162 11.51 12.54 36.95
C LEU A 162 12.94 12.77 37.47
N SER A 163 13.43 11.90 38.38
CA SER A 163 14.79 12.02 38.91
C SER A 163 15.85 11.68 37.85
N ILE A 164 15.57 10.70 36.99
CA ILE A 164 16.48 10.26 35.93
C ILE A 164 16.53 11.31 34.81
N LEU A 165 15.38 11.85 34.40
CA LEU A 165 15.30 12.92 33.40
C LEU A 165 16.00 14.19 33.88
N LYS A 166 15.88 14.54 35.16
CA LYS A 166 16.59 15.69 35.73
C LYS A 166 18.11 15.47 35.72
N LYS A 167 18.59 14.28 36.12
CA LYS A 167 20.01 13.92 36.06
C LYS A 167 20.58 13.93 34.63
N LEU A 168 19.78 13.53 33.64
CA LEU A 168 20.17 13.60 32.22
C LEU A 168 20.26 15.05 31.74
N SER A 169 19.27 15.88 32.08
CA SER A 169 19.26 17.31 31.73
C SER A 169 20.45 18.06 32.31
N ASP A 170 20.79 17.82 33.58
CA ASP A 170 21.92 18.48 34.24
C ASP A 170 23.26 18.08 33.60
N LYS A 171 23.42 16.80 33.22
CA LYS A 171 24.61 16.32 32.49
C LYS A 171 24.73 16.93 31.09
N VAL A 172 23.63 17.14 30.38
CA VAL A 172 23.63 17.77 29.05
C VAL A 172 23.99 19.26 29.17
N ALA A 173 23.49 19.94 30.21
CA ALA A 173 23.86 21.33 30.48
C ALA A 173 25.36 21.47 30.82
N GLU A 174 25.90 20.59 31.67
CA GLU A 174 27.32 20.55 32.00
C GLU A 174 28.21 20.28 30.77
N PHE A 175 27.81 19.33 29.92
CA PHE A 175 28.48 19.06 28.65
C PHE A 175 28.48 20.31 27.76
N ASN A 176 27.33 20.93 27.54
CA ASN A 176 27.23 22.10 26.67
C ASN A 176 28.03 23.31 27.18
N LEU A 177 28.16 23.49 28.50
CA LEU A 177 29.01 24.54 29.07
C LEU A 177 30.50 24.25 28.85
N LYS A 178 30.93 22.99 28.98
CA LYS A 178 32.33 22.58 28.82
C LYS A 178 32.83 22.64 27.38
N PHE A 179 31.95 22.46 26.40
CA PHE A 179 32.30 22.47 24.96
C PHE A 179 32.03 23.81 24.26
N ARG A 180 31.45 24.82 24.94
CA ARG A 180 31.25 26.18 24.41
C ARG A 180 32.36 27.18 24.76
N SER A 181 33.35 26.82 25.57
CA SER A 181 34.45 27.73 25.97
C SER A 181 35.77 27.48 25.22
N ARG A 182 35.72 27.16 23.92
CA ARG A 182 36.89 27.19 23.02
C ARG A 182 36.54 27.92 21.73
#